data_AF-A0A318ZMN6-F1
#
_entry.id   AF-A0A318ZMN6-F1
#
_cell.length_a   1.000
_cell.length_b   1.000
_cell.length_c   1.000
_cell.angle_alpha   90.00
_cell.angle_beta   90.00
_cell.angle_gamma   90.00
#
_symmetry.space_group_name_H-M   'P 1'
#
loop_
_entity.id
_entity.type
_entity.pdbx_description
1 polymer ?
#
loop_
_entity_poly.entity_id
_entity_poly.type
_entity_poly.pdbx_seq_one_letter_code
_entity_poly.pdbx_strand_id
1 'polypeptide(L)'
;MGGKKGGAGENSKKAAGQARKAEAAASKKAAEDAKRAAEEDKQWQKGAKGSSKKDDAEAKKADAARKKAERDALLAAEEASQPSKPKGSGAKQATKKSVSRGLDLSQLDDTAGGSSKSSALNASGIDNALDALSLTGKDSSKVDRHPERRYKAAYAAYEARRLPEIEAENPGLRRQQRVELCRKEFEKSEENPFNQVHVAFDASREEIAAVREAERKKVEARLAK
;
A
#
# COMPACT_ATOMS: atom_id res chain seq x y z
N MET A 1 -75.16 23.54 28.15
CA MET A 1 -73.87 23.18 27.51
C MET A 1 -72.78 23.24 28.57
N GLY A 2 -72.01 22.17 28.76
CA GLY A 2 -70.85 22.16 29.66
C GLY A 2 -69.98 20.96 29.31
N GLY A 3 -69.02 21.19 28.40
CA GLY A 3 -68.32 20.16 27.63
C GLY A 3 -67.40 19.26 28.44
N LYS A 4 -67.43 17.98 28.07
CA LYS A 4 -66.49 16.92 28.42
C LYS A 4 -65.10 17.24 27.85
N LYS A 5 -64.14 17.63 28.69
CA LYS A 5 -62.70 17.67 28.35
C LYS A 5 -61.88 17.44 29.62
N GLY A 6 -61.06 16.38 29.62
CA GLY A 6 -60.05 16.22 30.69
C GLY A 6 -59.28 14.90 30.75
N GLY A 7 -59.76 13.78 30.20
CA GLY A 7 -59.13 12.47 30.47
C GLY A 7 -58.16 11.89 29.43
N ALA A 8 -58.15 12.39 28.19
CA ALA A 8 -57.50 11.68 27.07
C ALA A 8 -56.02 12.06 26.83
N GLY A 9 -55.59 13.26 27.26
CA GLY A 9 -54.25 13.78 26.95
C GLY A 9 -53.15 13.38 27.94
N GLU A 10 -53.47 13.29 29.24
CA GLU A 10 -52.48 12.95 30.28
C GLU A 10 -52.13 11.46 30.30
N ASN A 11 -53.11 10.59 30.04
CA ASN A 11 -52.87 9.15 29.91
C ASN A 11 -52.01 8.82 28.66
N SER A 12 -52.21 9.56 27.56
CA SER A 12 -51.43 9.40 26.32
C SER A 12 -49.95 9.79 26.47
N LYS A 13 -49.66 10.90 27.17
CA LYS A 13 -48.27 11.31 27.45
C LYS A 13 -47.58 10.33 28.42
N LYS A 14 -48.30 9.82 29.42
CA LYS A 14 -47.77 8.79 30.34
C LYS A 14 -47.52 7.47 29.62
N ALA A 15 -48.42 7.05 28.73
CA ALA A 15 -48.24 5.87 27.89
C ALA A 15 -47.04 6.02 26.95
N ALA A 16 -46.84 7.18 26.32
CA ALA A 16 -45.67 7.47 25.49
C ALA A 16 -44.36 7.46 26.28
N GLY A 17 -44.36 7.95 27.52
CA GLY A 17 -43.20 7.90 28.41
C GLY A 17 -42.83 6.47 28.83
N GLN A 18 -43.83 5.63 29.12
CA GLN A 18 -43.60 4.21 29.42
C GLN A 18 -43.17 3.42 28.18
N ALA A 19 -43.71 3.74 27.00
CA ALA A 19 -43.26 3.15 25.72
C ALA A 19 -41.79 3.47 25.45
N ARG A 20 -41.35 4.72 25.61
CA ARG A 20 -39.94 5.10 25.45
C ARG A 20 -39.01 4.41 26.45
N LYS A 21 -39.47 4.20 27.70
CA LYS A 21 -38.70 3.43 28.70
C LYS A 21 -38.62 1.95 28.33
N ALA A 22 -39.70 1.37 27.80
CA ALA A 22 -39.72 -0.01 27.31
C ALA A 22 -38.81 -0.19 26.09
N GLU A 23 -38.83 0.74 25.13
CA GLU A 23 -37.93 0.73 23.97
C GLU A 23 -36.46 0.90 24.37
N ALA A 24 -36.16 1.77 25.33
CA ALA A 24 -34.80 1.93 25.86
C ALA A 24 -34.31 0.70 26.64
N ALA A 25 -35.21 0.00 27.34
CA ALA A 25 -34.88 -1.27 27.99
C ALA A 25 -34.71 -2.40 26.97
N ALA A 26 -35.53 -2.44 25.93
CA ALA A 26 -35.43 -3.41 24.85
C ALA A 26 -34.16 -3.21 24.01
N SER A 27 -33.77 -1.98 23.72
CA SER A 27 -32.53 -1.69 22.98
C SER A 27 -31.28 -2.05 23.78
N LYS A 28 -31.28 -1.83 25.10
CA LYS A 28 -30.21 -2.29 25.98
C LYS A 28 -30.10 -3.81 26.03
N LYS A 29 -31.24 -4.51 26.18
CA LYS A 29 -31.27 -5.98 26.13
C LYS A 29 -30.80 -6.51 24.78
N ALA A 30 -31.24 -5.93 23.67
CA ALA A 30 -30.78 -6.31 22.33
C ALA A 30 -29.27 -6.09 22.15
N ALA A 31 -28.71 -5.02 22.72
CA ALA A 31 -27.27 -4.77 22.67
C ALA A 31 -26.47 -5.77 23.54
N GLU A 32 -27.00 -6.17 24.70
CA GLU A 32 -26.39 -7.19 25.56
C GLU A 32 -26.48 -8.59 24.93
N ASP A 33 -27.64 -8.93 24.34
CA ASP A 33 -27.83 -10.18 23.61
C ASP A 33 -26.95 -10.25 22.36
N ALA A 34 -26.76 -9.15 21.63
CA ALA A 34 -25.84 -9.08 20.51
C ALA A 34 -24.38 -9.27 20.95
N LYS A 35 -23.98 -8.71 22.10
CA LYS A 35 -22.65 -8.93 22.68
C LYS A 35 -22.45 -10.39 23.09
N ARG A 36 -23.43 -10.99 23.78
CA ARG A 36 -23.39 -12.40 24.18
C ARG A 36 -23.34 -13.33 22.98
N ALA A 37 -24.13 -13.06 21.94
CA ALA A 37 -24.11 -13.84 20.70
C ALA A 37 -22.75 -13.73 19.98
N ALA A 38 -22.13 -12.55 19.95
CA ALA A 38 -20.80 -12.37 19.36
C ALA A 38 -19.69 -13.05 20.18
N GLU A 39 -19.82 -13.10 21.51
CA GLU A 39 -18.90 -13.83 22.38
C GLU A 39 -19.07 -15.35 22.24
N GLU A 40 -20.31 -15.83 22.17
CA GLU A 40 -20.64 -17.23 21.94
C GLU A 40 -20.14 -17.70 20.58
N ASP A 41 -20.36 -16.93 19.51
CA ASP A 41 -19.84 -17.22 18.17
C ASP A 41 -18.31 -17.35 18.18
N LYS A 42 -17.60 -16.44 18.87
CA LYS A 42 -16.14 -16.53 19.05
C LYS A 42 -15.72 -17.80 19.80
N GLN A 43 -16.51 -18.30 20.74
CA GLN A 43 -16.20 -19.55 21.45
C GLN A 43 -16.49 -20.77 20.56
N TRP A 44 -17.58 -20.76 19.80
CA TRP A 44 -17.89 -21.82 18.83
C TRP A 44 -16.86 -21.89 17.69
N GLN A 45 -16.32 -20.74 17.26
CA GLN A 45 -15.25 -20.68 16.25
C GLN A 45 -13.91 -21.27 16.73
N LYS A 46 -13.64 -21.32 18.05
CA LYS A 46 -12.42 -21.96 18.58
C LYS A 46 -12.42 -23.48 18.42
N GLY A 47 -13.60 -24.11 18.32
CA GLY A 47 -13.76 -25.55 18.12
C GLY A 47 -13.88 -25.97 16.65
N ALA A 48 -14.16 -25.02 15.75
CA ALA A 48 -14.27 -25.28 14.32
C ALA A 48 -12.86 -25.49 13.71
N LYS A 49 -12.60 -26.71 13.21
CA LYS A 49 -11.36 -27.04 12.50
C LYS A 49 -11.26 -26.15 11.25
N GLY A 50 -10.22 -25.31 11.22
CA GLY A 50 -10.13 -24.10 10.40
C GLY A 50 -10.58 -24.22 8.95
N SER A 51 -11.68 -23.53 8.62
CA SER A 51 -12.10 -23.18 7.26
C SER A 51 -11.23 -22.07 6.65
N SER A 52 -10.35 -21.44 7.43
CA SER A 52 -9.48 -20.33 6.98
C SER A 52 -8.77 -20.63 5.65
N LYS A 53 -8.23 -21.83 5.44
CA LYS A 53 -7.54 -22.14 4.18
C LYS A 53 -8.47 -22.22 2.97
N LYS A 54 -9.74 -22.58 3.19
CA LYS A 54 -10.77 -22.64 2.15
C LYS A 54 -11.37 -21.24 1.90
N ASP A 55 -11.64 -20.50 2.96
CA ASP A 55 -12.19 -19.14 2.88
C ASP A 55 -11.16 -18.14 2.31
N ASP A 56 -9.88 -18.27 2.68
CA ASP A 56 -8.79 -17.47 2.10
C ASP A 56 -8.56 -17.79 0.61
N ALA A 57 -8.77 -19.05 0.19
CA ALA A 57 -8.67 -19.45 -1.20
C ALA A 57 -9.87 -18.95 -2.03
N GLU A 58 -11.07 -18.99 -1.45
CA GLU A 58 -12.30 -18.51 -2.08
C GLU A 58 -12.33 -16.98 -2.17
N ALA A 59 -11.85 -16.27 -1.14
CA ALA A 59 -11.67 -14.82 -1.16
C ALA A 59 -10.64 -14.38 -2.22
N LYS A 60 -9.47 -15.06 -2.31
CA LYS A 60 -8.47 -14.78 -3.35
C LYS A 60 -9.01 -15.04 -4.76
N LYS A 61 -9.83 -16.08 -4.93
CA LYS A 61 -10.47 -16.38 -6.22
C LYS A 61 -11.53 -15.35 -6.60
N ALA A 62 -12.33 -14.89 -5.62
CA ALA A 62 -13.32 -13.84 -5.83
C ALA A 62 -12.67 -12.48 -6.17
N ASP A 63 -11.60 -12.10 -5.46
CA ASP A 63 -10.86 -10.87 -5.76
C ASP A 63 -10.14 -10.91 -7.11
N ALA A 64 -9.56 -12.07 -7.48
CA ALA A 64 -8.96 -12.25 -8.80
C ALA A 64 -10.01 -12.16 -9.92
N ALA A 65 -11.20 -12.73 -9.72
CA ALA A 65 -12.30 -12.62 -10.66
C ALA A 65 -12.80 -11.18 -10.79
N ARG A 66 -12.89 -10.43 -9.69
CA ARG A 66 -13.29 -9.00 -9.71
C ARG A 66 -12.26 -8.14 -10.44
N LYS A 67 -10.96 -8.32 -10.15
CA LYS A 67 -9.88 -7.60 -10.83
C LYS A 67 -9.80 -7.94 -12.32
N LYS A 68 -10.05 -9.20 -12.69
CA LYS A 68 -10.12 -9.62 -14.09
C LYS A 68 -11.31 -8.96 -14.81
N ALA A 69 -12.49 -8.96 -14.20
CA ALA A 69 -13.67 -8.33 -14.78
C ALA A 69 -13.49 -6.82 -14.96
N GLU A 70 -12.87 -6.13 -14.00
CA GLU A 70 -12.55 -4.71 -14.09
C GLU A 70 -11.54 -4.41 -15.21
N ARG A 71 -10.47 -5.21 -15.31
CA ARG A 71 -9.50 -5.11 -16.40
C ARG A 71 -10.14 -5.36 -17.77
N ASP A 72 -10.97 -6.39 -17.89
CA ASP A 72 -11.62 -6.74 -19.15
C ASP A 72 -12.65 -5.66 -19.54
N ALA A 73 -13.33 -5.04 -18.57
CA ALA A 73 -14.21 -3.90 -18.81
C ALA A 73 -13.45 -2.64 -19.25
N LEU A 74 -12.28 -2.37 -18.66
CA LEU A 74 -11.41 -1.27 -19.10
C LEU A 74 -10.88 -1.51 -20.51
N LEU A 75 -10.44 -2.73 -20.83
CA LEU A 75 -9.98 -3.08 -22.18
C LEU A 75 -11.11 -2.93 -23.21
N ALA A 76 -12.33 -3.36 -22.88
CA ALA A 76 -13.48 -3.16 -23.75
C ALA A 76 -13.85 -1.68 -23.93
N ALA A 77 -13.70 -0.85 -22.89
CA ALA A 77 -13.88 0.59 -22.99
C ALA A 77 -12.79 1.25 -23.84
N GLU A 78 -11.54 0.80 -23.73
CA GLU A 78 -10.44 1.23 -24.59
C GLU A 78 -10.69 0.83 -26.05
N GLU A 79 -11.09 -0.42 -26.31
CA GLU A 79 -11.39 -0.94 -27.66
C GLU A 79 -12.60 -0.25 -28.29
N ALA A 80 -13.61 0.12 -27.50
CA ALA A 80 -14.75 0.92 -27.96
C ALA A 80 -14.38 2.39 -28.22
N SER A 81 -13.39 2.93 -27.50
CA SER A 81 -12.88 4.30 -27.73
C SER A 81 -11.88 4.39 -28.88
N GLN A 82 -11.33 3.26 -29.33
CA GLN A 82 -10.54 3.21 -30.55
C GLN A 82 -11.46 3.51 -31.73
N PRO A 83 -11.13 4.52 -32.57
CA PRO A 83 -11.96 4.87 -33.70
C PRO A 83 -11.99 3.72 -34.70
N SER A 84 -13.10 2.97 -34.73
CA SER A 84 -13.42 2.03 -35.80
C SER A 84 -13.67 2.83 -37.08
N LYS A 85 -12.58 3.14 -37.80
CA LYS A 85 -12.70 3.65 -39.16
C LYS A 85 -13.39 2.55 -39.97
N PRO A 86 -14.57 2.79 -40.57
CA PRO A 86 -15.24 1.77 -41.36
C PRO A 86 -14.30 1.32 -42.47
N LYS A 87 -14.21 0.00 -42.64
CA LYS A 87 -13.51 -0.67 -43.72
C LYS A 87 -14.04 -0.13 -45.05
N GLY A 88 -13.33 0.87 -45.57
CA GLY A 88 -13.58 1.44 -46.89
C GLY A 88 -13.46 0.34 -47.92
N SER A 89 -14.53 0.14 -48.68
CA SER A 89 -14.54 -0.60 -49.93
C SER A 89 -13.45 -0.05 -50.85
N GLY A 90 -12.42 -0.83 -51.09
CA GLY A 90 -11.28 -0.38 -51.88
C GLY A 90 -10.25 -1.48 -52.06
N ALA A 91 -10.64 -2.55 -52.75
CA ALA A 91 -9.71 -3.54 -53.26
C ALA A 91 -8.70 -2.86 -54.21
N LYS A 92 -7.50 -2.59 -53.69
CA LYS A 92 -6.30 -2.36 -54.49
C LYS A 92 -5.15 -3.08 -53.79
N GLN A 93 -4.72 -4.18 -54.40
CA GLN A 93 -3.49 -4.89 -54.06
C GLN A 93 -2.32 -3.89 -54.04
N ALA A 94 -1.62 -3.82 -52.91
CA ALA A 94 -0.35 -3.12 -52.81
C ALA A 94 0.73 -4.14 -52.42
N THR A 95 1.74 -4.17 -53.26
CA THR A 95 2.77 -5.18 -53.36
C THR A 95 3.73 -5.15 -52.16
N LYS A 96 4.24 -6.32 -51.81
CA LYS A 96 5.27 -6.49 -50.79
C LYS A 96 6.57 -5.84 -51.31
N LYS A 97 6.81 -4.58 -50.98
CA LYS A 97 8.15 -3.99 -51.08
C LYS A 97 8.87 -4.21 -49.76
N SER A 98 9.80 -5.16 -49.78
CA SER A 98 10.90 -5.24 -48.82
C SER A 98 11.74 -3.97 -48.92
N VAL A 99 11.40 -2.95 -48.13
CA VAL A 99 12.27 -1.80 -47.91
C VAL A 99 13.26 -2.20 -46.82
N SER A 100 14.32 -2.85 -47.25
CA SER A 100 15.64 -2.73 -46.64
C SER A 100 16.01 -1.25 -46.66
N ARG A 101 15.61 -0.51 -45.63
CA ARG A 101 16.19 0.79 -45.32
C ARG A 101 16.36 0.81 -43.82
N GLY A 102 17.61 0.65 -43.42
CA GLY A 102 18.03 0.56 -42.04
C GLY A 102 17.32 1.60 -41.21
N LEU A 103 16.81 1.16 -40.06
CA LEU A 103 16.48 2.04 -38.96
C LEU A 103 17.75 2.86 -38.69
N ASP A 104 17.73 4.13 -39.08
CA ASP A 104 18.83 5.05 -38.84
C ASP A 104 18.90 5.33 -37.34
N LEU A 105 19.68 4.52 -36.64
CA LEU A 105 19.95 4.64 -35.21
C LEU A 105 20.70 5.94 -34.88
N SER A 106 21.26 6.65 -35.86
CA SER A 106 21.89 7.96 -35.66
C SER A 106 20.91 9.00 -35.16
N GLN A 107 19.62 8.88 -35.52
CA GLN A 107 18.62 9.86 -35.13
C GLN A 107 18.11 9.65 -33.69
N LEU A 108 18.29 8.44 -33.15
CA LEU A 108 17.97 8.15 -31.76
C LEU A 108 19.10 8.58 -30.80
N ASP A 109 20.35 8.56 -31.27
CA ASP A 109 21.53 9.05 -30.53
C ASP A 109 21.47 10.58 -30.32
N ASP A 110 21.03 11.34 -31.32
CA ASP A 110 20.92 12.80 -31.21
C ASP A 110 19.76 13.26 -30.31
N THR A 111 18.71 12.44 -30.16
CA THR A 111 17.65 12.67 -29.15
C THR A 111 18.02 12.21 -27.74
N ALA A 112 19.09 11.44 -27.60
CA ALA A 112 19.76 11.16 -26.32
C ALA A 112 20.88 12.18 -26.00
N GLY A 113 21.25 13.05 -26.96
CA GLY A 113 22.25 14.11 -26.83
C GLY A 113 21.84 15.31 -25.96
N GLY A 114 20.60 15.33 -25.46
CA GLY A 114 20.11 16.34 -24.51
C GLY A 114 20.41 16.03 -23.03
N SER A 115 21.06 14.91 -22.73
CA SER A 115 21.51 14.61 -21.37
C SER A 115 22.85 15.29 -21.12
N SER A 116 22.83 16.31 -20.27
CA SER A 116 24.03 16.96 -19.74
C SER A 116 25.07 15.90 -19.36
N LYS A 117 26.16 15.81 -20.13
CA LYS A 117 27.45 15.22 -19.73
C LYS A 117 27.26 14.11 -18.71
N SER A 118 26.73 12.96 -19.14
CA SER A 118 26.71 11.76 -18.31
C SER A 118 28.15 11.46 -17.93
N SER A 119 28.56 11.89 -16.73
CA SER A 119 29.75 11.35 -16.11
C SER A 119 29.61 9.84 -16.22
N ALA A 120 30.57 9.18 -16.85
CA ALA A 120 30.58 7.73 -16.91
C ALA A 120 30.67 7.23 -15.45
N LEU A 121 29.52 7.01 -14.82
CA LEU A 121 29.43 6.51 -13.45
C LEU A 121 29.95 5.08 -13.50
N ASN A 122 31.11 4.83 -12.89
CA ASN A 122 31.73 3.51 -12.85
C ASN A 122 31.03 2.68 -11.77
N ALA A 123 29.86 2.15 -12.10
CA ALA A 123 29.12 1.24 -11.24
C ALA A 123 29.70 -0.19 -11.33
N SER A 124 30.91 -0.40 -10.80
CA SER A 124 31.45 -1.75 -10.65
C SER A 124 30.88 -2.40 -9.38
N GLY A 125 30.10 -3.47 -9.54
CA GLY A 125 29.44 -4.19 -8.43
C GLY A 125 27.95 -3.87 -8.27
N ILE A 126 27.22 -4.76 -7.58
CA ILE A 126 25.76 -4.70 -7.44
C ILE A 126 25.35 -3.44 -6.65
N ASP A 127 26.00 -3.15 -5.53
CA ASP A 127 25.66 -2.01 -4.68
C ASP A 127 25.87 -0.68 -5.40
N ASN A 128 26.98 -0.54 -6.12
CA ASN A 128 27.27 0.66 -6.92
C ASN A 128 26.31 0.82 -8.11
N ALA A 129 25.82 -0.28 -8.70
CA ALA A 129 24.79 -0.24 -9.75
C ALA A 129 23.42 0.18 -9.20
N LEU A 130 23.05 -0.29 -7.99
CA LEU A 130 21.83 0.14 -7.31
C LEU A 130 21.88 1.62 -6.95
N ASP A 131 23.04 2.12 -6.50
CA ASP A 131 23.24 3.55 -6.25
C ASP A 131 23.16 4.41 -7.51
N ALA A 132 23.79 3.97 -8.61
CA ALA A 132 23.68 4.65 -9.90
C ALA A 132 22.23 4.67 -10.41
N LEU A 133 21.47 3.59 -10.18
CA LEU A 133 20.05 3.53 -10.49
C LEU A 133 19.21 4.45 -9.59
N SER A 134 19.55 4.55 -8.30
CA SER A 134 18.89 5.45 -7.35
C SER A 134 19.11 6.93 -7.70
N LEU A 135 20.29 7.27 -8.26
CA LEU A 135 20.58 8.61 -8.76
C LEU A 135 19.75 8.98 -10.00
N THR A 136 19.54 8.02 -10.90
CA THR A 136 18.81 8.20 -12.18
C THR A 136 17.29 7.99 -12.04
N GLY A 137 16.86 7.24 -11.03
CA GLY A 137 15.47 6.98 -10.72
C GLY A 137 14.71 8.23 -10.24
N LYS A 138 13.47 8.38 -10.72
CA LYS A 138 12.56 9.46 -10.29
C LYS A 138 12.00 9.24 -8.88
N ASP A 139 12.24 8.07 -8.30
CA ASP A 139 11.92 7.72 -6.92
C ASP A 139 12.90 8.39 -5.94
N SER A 140 12.82 9.71 -5.91
CA SER A 140 13.42 10.51 -4.85
C SER A 140 12.62 10.26 -3.57
N SER A 141 13.01 9.22 -2.84
CA SER A 141 12.53 8.93 -1.50
C SER A 141 12.47 10.24 -0.70
N LYS A 142 11.26 10.60 -0.29
CA LYS A 142 11.02 11.85 0.44
C LYS A 142 11.82 11.77 1.72
N VAL A 143 12.92 12.52 1.79
CA VAL A 143 13.74 12.68 3.01
C VAL A 143 12.80 12.88 4.20
N ASP A 144 12.91 11.97 5.17
CA ASP A 144 11.97 11.86 6.28
C ASP A 144 12.21 12.98 7.29
N ARG A 145 11.11 13.57 7.76
CA ARG A 145 11.09 14.57 8.84
C ARG A 145 10.76 13.94 10.20
N HIS A 146 10.21 12.72 10.21
CA HIS A 146 9.71 12.05 11.41
C HIS A 146 10.12 10.57 11.45
N PRO A 147 11.41 10.27 11.61
CA PRO A 147 11.89 8.90 11.76
C PRO A 147 11.23 8.18 12.94
N GLU A 148 10.94 8.89 14.05
CA GLU A 148 10.27 8.32 15.23
C GLU A 148 8.90 7.71 14.94
N ARG A 149 8.12 8.35 14.03
CA ARG A 149 6.78 7.86 13.68
C ARG A 149 6.84 6.60 12.82
N ARG A 150 7.89 6.45 12.01
CA ARG A 150 8.07 5.30 11.13
C ARG A 150 8.76 4.15 11.84
N TYR A 151 9.55 4.41 12.89
CA TYR A 151 10.28 3.40 13.64
C TYR A 151 9.39 2.23 14.07
N LYS A 152 8.22 2.51 14.66
CA LYS A 152 7.29 1.46 15.11
C LYS A 152 6.77 0.60 13.96
N ALA A 153 6.46 1.20 12.82
CA ALA A 153 5.95 0.48 11.66
C ALA A 153 7.06 -0.34 10.97
N ALA A 154 8.25 0.26 10.82
CA ALA A 154 9.41 -0.41 10.26
C ALA A 154 9.87 -1.57 11.15
N TYR A 155 9.91 -1.37 12.47
CA TYR A 155 10.22 -2.43 13.43
C TYR A 155 9.19 -3.57 13.38
N ALA A 156 7.89 -3.27 13.31
CA ALA A 156 6.86 -4.30 13.20
C ALA A 156 6.96 -5.10 11.89
N ALA A 157 7.30 -4.43 10.77
CA ALA A 157 7.55 -5.09 9.50
C ALA A 157 8.79 -6.01 9.55
N TYR A 158 9.87 -5.54 10.19
CA TYR A 158 11.09 -6.31 10.39
C TYR A 158 10.87 -7.51 11.33
N GLU A 159 10.17 -7.29 12.46
CA GLU A 159 9.82 -8.34 13.41
C GLU A 159 8.99 -9.43 12.74
N ALA A 160 7.98 -9.08 11.94
CA ALA A 160 7.14 -10.06 11.25
C ALA A 160 7.93 -10.95 10.27
N ARG A 161 8.99 -10.41 9.64
CA ARG A 161 9.86 -11.17 8.72
C ARG A 161 10.92 -11.98 9.47
N ARG A 162 11.61 -11.38 10.43
CA ARG A 162 12.78 -11.99 11.10
C ARG A 162 12.45 -12.88 12.28
N LEU A 163 11.35 -12.65 12.99
CA LEU A 163 10.98 -13.48 14.13
C LEU A 163 10.87 -14.99 13.79
N PRO A 164 10.26 -15.42 12.66
CA PRO A 164 10.24 -16.84 12.30
C PRO A 164 11.61 -17.39 11.90
N GLU A 165 12.49 -16.57 11.31
CA GLU A 165 13.86 -16.95 10.97
C GLU A 165 14.69 -17.19 12.25
N ILE A 166 14.60 -16.27 13.21
CA ILE A 166 15.26 -16.39 14.52
C ILE A 166 14.69 -17.57 15.31
N GLU A 167 13.39 -17.88 15.18
CA GLU A 167 12.81 -19.07 15.80
C GLU A 167 13.37 -20.37 15.23
N ALA A 168 13.61 -20.44 13.93
CA ALA A 168 14.23 -21.59 13.27
C ALA A 168 15.72 -21.75 13.63
N GLU A 169 16.46 -20.63 13.67
CA GLU A 169 17.88 -20.62 14.05
C GLU A 169 18.10 -20.91 15.54
N ASN A 170 17.20 -20.40 16.38
CA ASN A 170 17.31 -20.41 17.83
C ASN A 170 16.03 -20.93 18.52
N PRO A 171 15.68 -22.21 18.33
CA PRO A 171 14.44 -22.78 18.86
C PRO A 171 14.41 -22.82 20.41
N GLY A 172 15.58 -22.80 21.06
CA GLY A 172 15.69 -22.83 22.53
C GLY A 172 15.44 -21.50 23.25
N LEU A 173 15.46 -20.36 22.55
CA LEU A 173 15.26 -19.05 23.18
C LEU A 173 13.78 -18.73 23.40
N ARG A 174 13.45 -18.06 24.51
CA ARG A 174 12.10 -17.57 24.79
C ARG A 174 11.74 -16.46 23.79
N ARG A 175 10.46 -16.33 23.44
CA ARG A 175 9.96 -15.27 22.52
C ARG A 175 10.49 -13.88 22.86
N GLN A 176 10.52 -13.47 24.13
CA GLN A 176 11.08 -12.18 24.54
C GLN A 176 12.54 -12.00 24.15
N GLN A 177 13.38 -13.03 24.34
CA GLN A 177 14.80 -12.99 23.98
C GLN A 177 15.00 -12.95 22.46
N ARG A 178 14.15 -13.64 21.69
CA ARG A 178 14.15 -13.57 20.22
C ARG A 178 13.77 -12.18 19.72
N VAL A 179 12.77 -11.55 20.35
CA VAL A 179 12.36 -10.17 20.05
C VAL A 179 13.49 -9.19 20.40
N GLU A 180 14.20 -9.37 21.51
CA GLU A 180 15.37 -8.55 21.85
C GLU A 180 16.52 -8.70 20.84
N LEU A 181 16.78 -9.92 20.37
CA LEU A 181 17.74 -10.18 19.29
C LEU A 181 17.32 -9.48 18.00
N CYS A 182 16.06 -9.64 17.60
CA CYS A 182 15.48 -8.98 16.44
C CYS A 182 15.60 -7.46 16.53
N ARG A 183 15.38 -6.88 17.72
CA ARG A 183 15.54 -5.45 17.95
C ARG A 183 16.98 -4.98 17.83
N LYS A 184 17.95 -5.73 18.38
CA LYS A 184 19.38 -5.40 18.25
C LYS A 184 19.86 -5.46 16.80
N GLU A 185 19.34 -6.41 16.02
CA GLU A 185 19.60 -6.45 14.58
C GLU A 185 18.95 -5.28 13.86
N PHE A 186 17.70 -4.97 14.19
CA PHE A 186 16.97 -3.85 13.59
C PHE A 186 17.66 -2.51 13.85
N GLU A 187 18.17 -2.26 15.05
CA GLU A 187 18.90 -1.04 15.40
C GLU A 187 20.13 -0.81 14.49
N LYS A 188 20.76 -1.89 14.00
CA LYS A 188 21.91 -1.84 13.08
C LYS A 188 21.53 -1.94 11.60
N SER A 189 20.29 -2.33 11.29
CA SER A 189 19.83 -2.53 9.92
C SER A 189 19.62 -1.21 9.19
N GLU A 190 19.80 -1.21 7.87
CA GLU A 190 19.47 -0.10 6.97
C GLU A 190 17.95 0.14 6.88
N GLU A 191 17.14 -0.86 7.27
CA GLU A 191 15.67 -0.75 7.35
C GLU A 191 15.19 0.13 8.52
N ASN A 192 16.09 0.50 9.44
CA ASN A 192 15.78 1.43 10.53
C ASN A 192 15.74 2.88 10.00
N PRO A 193 14.59 3.58 10.10
CA PRO A 193 14.47 4.97 9.64
C PRO A 193 15.47 5.95 10.28
N PHE A 194 16.01 5.64 11.46
CA PHE A 194 17.03 6.48 12.11
C PHE A 194 18.42 6.35 11.47
N ASN A 195 18.73 5.21 10.84
CA ASN A 195 19.99 5.00 10.13
C ASN A 195 19.95 5.61 8.72
N GLN A 196 18.78 6.04 8.27
CA GLN A 196 18.57 6.72 6.99
C GLN A 196 18.72 8.25 7.15
N VAL A 197 18.95 8.92 6.02
CA VAL A 197 19.06 10.38 5.98
C VAL A 197 17.70 11.00 6.32
N HIS A 198 17.70 11.78 7.40
CA HIS A 198 16.54 12.52 7.89
C HIS A 198 16.90 13.99 8.08
N VAL A 199 15.87 14.83 8.15
CA VAL A 199 15.98 16.28 8.33
C VAL A 199 15.19 16.70 9.56
N ALA A 200 15.54 17.84 10.15
CA ALA A 200 14.78 18.45 11.22
C ALA A 200 13.31 18.68 10.77
N PHE A 201 12.39 18.62 11.72
CA PHE A 201 10.95 18.74 11.44
C PHE A 201 10.58 20.09 10.82
N ASP A 202 11.23 21.13 11.31
CA ASP A 202 11.10 22.55 11.01
C ASP A 202 12.01 23.02 9.86
N ALA A 203 12.73 22.09 9.21
CA ALA A 203 13.60 22.40 8.08
C ALA A 203 12.83 22.98 6.88
N SER A 204 13.40 24.03 6.28
CA SER A 204 12.84 24.68 5.11
C SER A 204 12.91 23.79 3.87
N ARG A 205 12.10 24.07 2.85
CA ARG A 205 12.12 23.29 1.60
C ARG A 205 13.51 23.32 0.93
N GLU A 206 14.22 24.44 1.06
CA GLU A 206 15.56 24.64 0.51
C GLU A 206 16.60 23.80 1.27
N GLU A 207 16.54 23.75 2.60
CA GLU A 207 17.41 22.90 3.41
C GLU A 207 17.21 21.41 3.10
N ILE A 208 15.96 20.98 2.89
CA ILE A 208 15.65 19.61 2.49
C ILE A 208 16.21 19.30 1.10
N ALA A 209 16.14 20.26 0.17
CA ALA A 209 16.74 20.11 -1.15
C ALA A 209 18.28 20.06 -1.06
N ALA A 210 18.89 20.90 -0.22
CA ALA A 210 20.33 20.94 0.00
C ALA A 210 20.87 19.62 0.59
N VAL A 211 20.18 19.06 1.60
CA VAL A 211 20.54 17.75 2.16
C VAL A 211 20.43 16.63 1.12
N ARG A 212 19.38 16.66 0.28
CA ARG A 212 19.24 15.70 -0.84
C ARG A 212 20.36 15.84 -1.86
N GLU A 213 20.72 17.07 -2.20
CA GLU A 213 21.75 17.34 -3.18
C GLU A 213 23.14 16.97 -2.64
N ALA A 214 23.39 17.21 -1.35
CA ALA A 214 24.61 16.78 -0.66
C ALA A 214 24.77 15.25 -0.67
N GLU A 215 23.70 14.51 -0.39
CA GLU A 215 23.70 13.05 -0.46
C GLU A 215 23.87 12.55 -1.90
N ARG A 216 23.17 13.14 -2.87
CA ARG A 216 23.38 12.82 -4.30
C ARG A 216 24.83 13.04 -4.71
N LYS A 217 25.42 14.19 -4.35
CA LYS A 217 26.83 14.50 -4.63
C LYS A 217 27.78 13.52 -3.96
N LYS A 218 27.49 13.07 -2.73
CA LYS A 218 28.30 12.07 -2.02
C LYS A 218 28.27 10.71 -2.72
N VAL A 219 27.10 10.28 -3.20
CA VAL A 219 26.94 9.04 -3.97
C VAL A 219 27.60 9.16 -5.34
N GLU A 220 27.41 10.28 -6.05
CA GLU A 220 28.09 10.59 -7.31
C GLU A 220 29.61 10.58 -7.15
N ALA A 221 30.15 11.18 -6.09
CA ALA A 221 31.59 11.18 -5.81
C ALA A 221 32.14 9.77 -5.55
N ARG A 222 31.34 8.88 -4.95
CA ARG A 222 31.71 7.47 -4.75
C ARG A 222 31.74 6.70 -6.08
N LEU A 223 30.80 6.98 -6.99
CA LEU A 223 30.65 6.31 -8.29
C LEU A 223 31.54 6.91 -9.39
N ALA A 224 32.04 8.13 -9.19
CA ALA A 224 32.98 8.79 -10.10
C ALA A 224 34.43 8.33 -9.90
N LYS A 225 34.71 7.58 -8.83
CA LYS A 225 36.03 6.99 -8.53
C LYS A 225 36.17 5.61 -9.17
#